data_AF-K1RYU1-F1
#
_entry.id   AF-K1RYU1-F1
#
_cell.length_a   1.000
_cell.length_b   1.000
_cell.length_c   1.000
_cell.angle_alpha   90.00
_cell.angle_beta   90.00
_cell.angle_gamma   90.00
#
_symmetry.space_group_name_H-M   'P 1'
#
loop_
_entity.id
_entity.type
_entity.pdbx_description
1 polymer ?
#
loop_
_entity_poly.entity_id
_entity_poly.type
_entity_poly.pdbx_seq_one_letter_code
_entity_poly.pdbx_strand_id
1 'polypeptide(L)' 'FLSDEGVFIEYMYSFANGETANVIIRPNDMDNCIRVLTEKKVDLLAASDLYKL' A
#
# COMPACT_ATOMS: atom_id res chain seq x y z
N PHE A 1 -10.49 -6.39 -2.23
CA PHE A 1 -10.92 -5.02 -1.89
C PHE A 1 -10.36 -3.97 -2.84
N LEU A 2 -9.05 -3.92 -3.12
CA LEU A 2 -8.52 -2.95 -4.10
C LEU A 2 -9.06 -3.21 -5.52
N SER A 3 -8.98 -4.46 -5.98
CA SER A 3 -9.52 -4.89 -7.28
C SER A 3 -11.02 -4.64 -7.43
N ASP A 4 -11.78 -4.83 -6.34
CA ASP A 4 -13.24 -4.69 -6.34
C ASP A 4 -13.67 -3.22 -6.50
N GLU A 5 -12.79 -2.30 -6.13
CA GLU A 5 -12.96 -0.84 -6.24
C GLU A 5 -12.25 -0.28 -7.50
N GLY A 6 -11.78 -1.16 -8.41
CA GLY A 6 -11.10 -0.77 -9.65
C GLY A 6 -9.66 -0.30 -9.47
N VAL A 7 -9.06 -0.54 -8.30
CA VAL A 7 -7.64 -0.23 -8.03
C VAL A 7 -6.78 -1.43 -8.38
N PHE A 8 -5.95 -1.27 -9.41
CA PHE A 8 -5.00 -2.26 -9.89
C PHE A 8 -3.57 -1.86 -9.55
N ILE A 9 -2.74 -2.84 -9.19
CA ILE A 9 -1.35 -2.59 -8.83
C ILE A 9 -0.48 -2.77 -10.08
N GLU A 10 0.19 -1.70 -10.51
CA GLU A 10 1.12 -1.73 -11.66
C GLU A 10 2.38 -2.51 -11.32
N TYR A 11 2.94 -2.24 -10.14
CA TYR A 11 4.05 -3.00 -9.58
C TYR A 11 4.04 -2.95 -8.06
N MET A 12 4.67 -3.95 -7.47
CA MET A 12 4.74 -4.14 -6.02
C MET A 12 6.11 -4.68 -5.64
N TYR A 13 6.64 -4.16 -4.53
CA TYR A 13 7.82 -4.70 -3.86
C TYR A 13 7.45 -4.98 -2.41
N SER A 14 7.86 -6.13 -1.88
CA SER A 14 7.60 -6.49 -0.49
C SER A 14 8.86 -7.02 0.18
N PHE A 15 9.10 -6.60 1.41
CA PHE A 15 10.20 -7.06 2.24
C PHE A 15 9.64 -7.62 3.54
N ALA A 16 10.06 -8.84 3.88
CA ALA A 16 9.76 -9.40 5.20
C ALA A 16 10.61 -8.69 6.25
N ASN A 17 9.98 -8.23 7.33
CA ASN A 17 10.61 -7.58 8.47
C ASN A 17 10.19 -8.30 9.75
N GLY A 18 10.81 -9.46 9.99
CA GLY A 18 10.42 -10.34 11.10
C GLY A 18 9.02 -10.90 10.92
N GLU A 19 8.11 -10.54 11.83
CA GLU A 19 6.70 -10.95 11.79
C GLU A 19 5.81 -10.06 10.90
N THR A 20 6.34 -8.93 10.40
CA THR A 20 5.61 -8.01 9.52
C THR A 20 6.17 -8.01 8.11
N ALA A 21 5.42 -7.48 7.15
CA ALA A 21 5.88 -7.28 5.78
C ALA A 21 5.68 -5.82 5.39
N ASN A 22 6.77 -5.17 4.97
CA ASN A 22 6.71 -3.83 4.39
C ASN A 22 6.40 -3.98 2.90
N VAL A 23 5.29 -3.41 2.45
CA VAL A 23 4.83 -3.52 1.06
C VAL A 23 4.78 -2.13 0.43
N ILE A 24 5.49 -1.97 -0.68
CA ILE A 24 5.46 -0.80 -1.55
C ILE A 24 4.61 -1.16 -2.76
N ILE A 25 3.54 -0.42 -3.00
CA ILE A 25 2.67 -0.60 -4.17
C ILE A 25 2.62 0.68 -4.99
N ARG A 26 2.57 0.54 -6.32
CA ARG A 26 2.09 1.59 -7.21
C ARG A 26 0.73 1.21 -7.76
N PRO A 27 -0.36 1.76 -7.22
CA PRO A 27 -1.68 1.61 -7.81
C PRO A 27 -1.80 2.47 -9.08
N ASN A 28 -2.70 2.08 -9.98
CA ASN A 28 -3.14 2.90 -11.11
C ASN A 28 -3.87 4.18 -10.67
N ASP A 29 -4.53 4.15 -9.51
CA ASP A 29 -5.27 5.27 -8.91
C ASP A 29 -4.87 5.40 -7.43
N MET A 30 -4.06 6.43 -7.14
CA MET A 30 -3.50 6.66 -5.80
C MET A 30 -4.56 7.12 -4.80
N ASP A 31 -5.44 8.03 -5.20
CA ASP A 31 -6.44 8.63 -4.31
C ASP A 31 -7.48 7.57 -3.89
N ASN A 32 -7.95 6.78 -4.85
CA ASN A 32 -8.87 5.69 -4.57
C ASN A 32 -8.19 4.58 -3.76
N CYS A 33 -6.92 4.27 -4.04
CA CYS A 33 -6.16 3.30 -3.24
C CYS A 33 -6.04 3.73 -1.78
N ILE A 34 -5.68 5.00 -1.51
CA ILE A 34 -5.57 5.54 -0.14
C ILE A 34 -6.92 5.50 0.55
N ARG A 35 -8.00 5.91 -0.11
CA ARG A 35 -9.37 5.86 0.43
C ARG A 35 -9.72 4.44 0.88
N VAL A 36 -9.58 3.48 -0.03
CA VAL A 36 -9.95 2.08 0.23
C VAL A 36 -9.09 1.46 1.34
N LEU A 37 -7.78 1.72 1.35
CA LEU A 37 -6.89 1.23 2.42
C LEU A 37 -7.23 1.84 3.78
N THR A 38 -7.58 3.13 3.81
CA THR A 38 -8.00 3.84 5.02
C THR A 38 -9.33 3.28 5.57
N GLU A 39 -10.32 3.08 4.69
CA GLU A 39 -11.62 2.49 5.06
C GLU A 39 -11.49 1.07 5.63
N LYS A 40 -10.53 0.29 5.10
CA LYS A 40 -10.25 -1.07 5.54
C LYS A 40 -9.30 -1.15 6.74
N LYS A 41 -8.90 0.00 7.32
CA LYS A 41 -8.00 0.10 8.48
C LYS A 41 -6.66 -0.59 8.27
N VAL A 42 -6.10 -0.48 7.07
CA VAL A 42 -4.73 -0.93 6.78
C VAL A 42 -3.76 0.14 7.28
N ASP A 43 -2.69 -0.28 7.96
CA ASP A 43 -1.64 0.64 8.40
C ASP A 43 -0.89 1.20 7.17
N LEU A 44 -1.05 2.50 6.93
CA LEU A 44 -0.40 3.23 5.84
C LEU A 44 0.86 3.90 6.37
N LEU A 45 2.01 3.56 5.79
CA LEU A 45 3.28 4.25 6.03
C LEU A 45 3.48 5.32 4.95
N ALA A 46 3.79 6.54 5.36
CA ALA A 46 4.20 7.57 4.42
C ALA A 46 5.56 7.21 3.81
N ALA A 47 5.74 7.51 2.51
CA ALA A 47 7.00 7.24 1.83
C ALA A 47 8.22 7.88 2.54
N SER A 48 8.02 9.03 3.21
CA SER A 48 9.06 9.70 4.01
C SER A 48 9.57 8.88 5.19
N ASP A 49 8.74 7.99 5.74
CA ASP A 49 9.12 7.11 6.84
C ASP A 49 9.80 5.84 6.33
N LEU A 50 9.50 5.44 5.10
CA LEU A 50 10.16 4.31 4.43
C LEU A 50 11.63 4.62 4.07
N TYR A 51 11.96 5.83 3.62
CA TYR A 51 13.34 6.23 3.26
C TYR A 51 14.29 6.36 4.47
N LYS A 52 13.79 6.20 5.69
CA LYS A 52 14.57 6.24 6.94
C LYS A 52 14.88 4.85 7.51
N LEU A 53 14.35 3.78 6.91
CA LEU A 53 14.75 2.39 7.17
C LEU A 53 16.06 2.06 6.44
#